data_AF-A0A4C1XGA0-F1
#
_entry.id   AF-A0A4C1XGA0-F1
#
_cell.length_a   1.000
_cell.length_b   1.000
_cell.length_c   1.000
_cell.angle_alpha   90.00
_cell.angle_beta   90.00
_cell.angle_gamma   90.00
#
_symmetry.space_group_name_H-M   'P 1'
#
loop_
_entity.id
_entity.type
_entity.pdbx_description
1 polymer ?
#
loop_
_entity_poly.entity_id
_entity_poly.type
_entity_poly.pdbx_seq_one_letter_code
_entity_poly.pdbx_strand_id
1 'polypeptide(L)' 'MILEYEYKYDVEDQEKTLYFGANEAGDAQGKVNGGYRVLLPDGRLMTVEYTVEGDSGFVPKISFESNANPFNGK' A
#
# COMPACT_ATOMS: atom_id res chain seq x y z
N MET A 1 -17.26 20.62 0.22
CA MET A 1 -16.35 20.19 -0.86
C MET A 1 -15.11 19.67 -0.19
N ILE A 2 -14.83 18.38 -0.32
CA ILE A 2 -13.56 17.79 0.11
C ILE A 2 -12.55 18.08 -1.01
N LEU A 3 -11.31 18.43 -0.65
CA LEU A 3 -10.26 18.66 -1.62
C LEU A 3 -9.71 17.31 -2.09
N GLU A 4 -9.61 17.14 -3.40
CA GLU A 4 -8.96 15.98 -4.00
C GLU A 4 -7.47 15.98 -3.67
N TYR A 5 -6.93 14.80 -3.43
CA TYR A 5 -5.51 14.62 -3.16
C TYR A 5 -5.04 13.25 -3.64
N GLU A 6 -3.74 13.17 -3.90
CA GLU A 6 -3.05 11.91 -4.17
C GLU A 6 -1.64 11.99 -3.57
N TYR A 7 -1.18 10.89 -2.98
CA TYR A 7 0.23 10.73 -2.64
C TYR A 7 0.71 9.33 -2.99
N LYS A 8 2.01 9.23 -3.23
CA LYS A 8 2.71 7.96 -3.43
C LYS A 8 4.15 8.09 -2.98
N TYR A 9 4.67 7.03 -2.35
CA TYR A 9 6.10 6.86 -2.13
C TYR A 9 6.49 5.39 -2.20
N ASP A 10 7.74 5.15 -2.56
CA ASP A 10 8.33 3.82 -2.65
C ASP A 10 9.75 3.89 -2.06
N VAL A 11 10.09 2.90 -1.23
CA VAL A 11 11.42 2.69 -0.66
C VAL A 11 11.90 1.31 -1.07
N GLU A 12 12.97 1.29 -1.86
CA GLU A 12 13.63 0.08 -2.35
C GLU A 12 15.12 0.20 -2.04
N ASP A 13 15.60 -0.59 -1.07
CA ASP A 13 17.01 -0.68 -0.69
C ASP A 13 17.37 -2.14 -0.49
N GLN A 14 17.96 -2.74 -1.54
CA GLN A 14 18.30 -4.16 -1.55
C GLN A 14 19.41 -4.49 -0.55
N GLU A 15 20.39 -3.62 -0.36
CA GLU A 15 21.49 -3.84 0.60
C GLU A 15 20.96 -3.94 2.03
N LYS A 16 19.93 -3.15 2.36
CA LYS A 16 19.25 -3.20 3.66
C LYS A 16 18.04 -4.13 3.70
N THR A 17 17.72 -4.81 2.59
CA THR A 17 16.51 -5.65 2.45
C THR A 17 15.22 -4.87 2.82
N LEU A 18 15.19 -3.57 2.53
CA LEU A 18 14.01 -2.73 2.74
C LEU A 18 13.22 -2.63 1.44
N TYR A 19 11.96 -3.05 1.52
CA TYR A 19 11.01 -2.90 0.42
C TYR A 19 9.66 -2.56 1.00
N PHE A 20 9.25 -1.31 0.87
CA PHE A 20 7.93 -0.86 1.28
C PHE A 20 7.50 0.39 0.52
N GLY A 21 6.20 0.64 0.49
CA GLY A 21 5.66 1.81 -0.18
C GLY A 21 4.18 1.94 0.12
N ALA A 22 3.64 3.12 -0.15
CA ALA A 22 2.22 3.39 -0.01
C ALA A 22 1.74 4.35 -1.09
N ASN A 23 0.46 4.25 -1.40
CA ASN A 23 -0.26 5.20 -2.23
C ASN A 23 -1.68 5.38 -1.70
N GLU A 24 -2.24 6.57 -1.86
CA GLU A 24 -3.63 6.85 -1.53
C GLU A 24 -4.12 8.02 -2.37
N ALA A 25 -5.38 7.97 -2.78
CA ALA A 25 -6.08 9.06 -3.43
C ALA A 25 -7.46 9.25 -2.79
N GLY A 26 -7.80 10.51 -2.54
CA GLY A 26 -9.12 10.92 -2.08
C GLY A 26 -9.81 11.80 -3.12
N ASP A 27 -11.09 11.55 -3.38
CA ASP A 27 -11.88 12.33 -4.33
C ASP A 27 -12.76 13.41 -3.66
N ALA A 28 -13.37 14.26 -4.48
CA ALA A 28 -14.23 15.35 -4.00
C ALA A 28 -15.52 14.87 -3.31
N GLN A 29 -15.87 13.58 -3.44
CA GLN A 29 -17.01 12.93 -2.78
C GLN A 29 -16.64 12.35 -1.42
N GLY A 30 -15.36 12.39 -1.04
CA GLY A 30 -14.86 11.84 0.21
C GLY A 30 -14.58 10.34 0.16
N LYS A 31 -14.55 9.74 -1.04
CA LYS A 31 -14.08 8.36 -1.20
C LYS A 31 -12.56 8.35 -1.21
N VAL A 32 -11.99 7.42 -0.46
CA VAL A 32 -10.54 7.19 -0.38
C VAL A 32 -10.25 5.80 -0.91
N ASN A 33 -9.23 5.67 -1.76
CA ASN A 33 -8.67 4.38 -2.15
C ASN A 33 -7.17 4.44 -1.97
N GLY A 34 -6.61 3.43 -1.32
CA GLY A 34 -5.18 3.39 -1.09
C GLY A 34 -4.68 1.99 -0.81
N GLY A 35 -3.39 1.92 -0.60
CA GLY A 35 -2.75 0.69 -0.21
C GLY A 35 -1.31 0.91 0.23
N TYR A 36 -0.76 -0.10 0.87
CA TYR A 36 0.65 -0.15 1.20
C TYR A 36 1.18 -1.58 1.11
N ARG A 37 2.48 -1.69 0.90
CA ARG A 37 3.19 -2.96 0.87
C ARG A 37 4.43 -2.92 1.75
N VAL A 38 4.75 -4.04 2.37
CA VAL A 38 5.93 -4.20 3.23
C VAL A 38 6.48 -5.61 3.05
N LEU A 39 7.76 -5.72 2.67
CA LEU A 39 8.52 -6.95 2.78
C LEU A 39 8.83 -7.21 4.25
N LEU A 40 8.25 -8.27 4.80
CA LEU A 40 8.43 -8.64 6.19
C LEU A 40 9.78 -9.36 6.41
N PRO A 41 10.33 -9.32 7.64
CA PRO A 41 11.58 -10.02 7.96
C PRO A 41 11.55 -11.54 7.74
N ASP A 42 10.37 -12.15 7.66
CA ASP A 42 10.19 -13.58 7.38
C ASP A 42 10.13 -13.91 5.88
N GLY A 43 10.37 -12.93 5.00
CA GLY A 43 10.39 -13.10 3.55
C GLY A 43 9.01 -13.10 2.89
N ARG A 44 7.93 -12.84 3.65
CA ARG A 44 6.60 -12.60 3.07
C ARG A 44 6.46 -11.16 2.61
N LEU A 45 5.88 -10.95 1.44
CA LEU A 45 5.41 -9.61 1.05
C LEU A 45 3.96 -9.44 1.50
N MET A 46 3.72 -8.52 2.42
CA MET A 46 2.39 -8.12 2.84
C MET A 46 1.90 -6.97 1.97
N THR A 47 0.69 -7.09 1.44
CA THR A 47 0.00 -6.01 0.70
C THR A 47 -1.34 -5.76 1.37
N VAL A 48 -1.63 -4.48 1.61
CA VAL A 48 -2.92 -4.02 2.12
C VAL A 48 -3.50 -3.06 1.11
N GLU A 49 -4.67 -3.38 0.59
CA GLU A 49 -5.50 -2.49 -0.23
C GLU A 49 -6.68 -2.05 0.64
N TYR A 50 -7.08 -0.79 0.59
CA TYR A 50 -8.21 -0.30 1.38
C TYR A 50 -9.03 0.75 0.65
N THR A 51 -10.30 0.82 1.06
CA THR A 51 -11.25 1.83 0.61
C THR A 51 -11.99 2.43 1.81
N VAL A 52 -12.34 3.71 1.71
CA VAL A 52 -13.29 4.39 2.58
C VAL A 52 -14.36 5.01 1.70
N GLU A 53 -15.62 4.71 1.96
CA GLU A 53 -16.80 5.25 1.27
C GLU A 53 -17.90 5.58 2.28
N GLY A 54 -18.30 6.86 2.37
CA GLY A 54 -19.31 7.31 3.34
C GLY A 54 -18.96 6.88 4.77
N ASP A 55 -19.88 6.16 5.43
CA ASP A 55 -19.74 5.69 6.81
C ASP A 55 -19.09 4.30 6.92
N SER A 56 -18.55 3.73 5.84
CA SER A 56 -17.95 2.38 5.86
C SER A 56 -16.70 2.28 6.74
N GLY A 57 -16.05 3.40 7.03
CA GLY A 57 -14.75 3.42 7.72
C GLY A 57 -13.65 2.78 6.87
N PHE A 58 -12.60 2.30 7.53
CA PHE A 58 -11.47 1.64 6.86
C PHE A 58 -11.82 0.20 6.50
N VAL A 59 -11.93 -0.11 5.20
CA VAL A 59 -12.24 -1.45 4.69
C VAL A 59 -11.00 -2.06 4.01
N PRO A 60 -10.18 -2.87 4.71
CA PRO A 60 -8.97 -3.45 4.15
C PRO A 60 -9.18 -4.82 3.51
N LYS A 61 -8.40 -5.09 2.47
CA LYS A 61 -8.10 -6.40 1.90
C LYS A 61 -6.60 -6.65 2.03
N ILE A 62 -6.25 -7.70 2.77
CA ILE A 62 -4.87 -8.02 3.12
C ILE A 62 -4.46 -9.29 2.40
N SER A 63 -3.30 -9.30 1.76
CA SER A 63 -2.70 -10.47 1.13
C SER A 63 -1.24 -10.65 1.55
N PHE A 64 -0.78 -11.89 1.47
CA PHE A 64 0.59 -12.28 1.74
C PHE A 64 1.12 -13.15 0.61
N GLU A 65 2.24 -12.77 0.03
CA GLU A 65 3.00 -13.60 -0.90
C GLU A 65 4.17 -14.25 -0.15
N SER A 66 4.28 -15.57 -0.21
CA SER A 66 5.37 -16.31 0.44
C SER A 66 6.59 -16.42 -0.45
N ASN A 67 7.79 -16.36 0.13
CA ASN A 67 9.06 -16.37 -0.60
C ASN A 67 9.14 -15.29 -1.68
N ALA A 68 8.57 -14.11 -1.38
CA ALA A 68 8.57 -13.01 -2.32
C ALA A 68 10.00 -12.53 -2.56
N ASN A 69 10.36 -12.29 -3.83
CA ASN A 69 11.57 -11.59 -4.18
C ASN A 69 11.20 -10.28 -4.90
N PRO A 70 10.84 -9.22 -4.16
CA PRO A 70 10.38 -7.97 -4.75
C PRO A 70 11.50 -7.18 -5.45
N PHE A 71 12.76 -7.64 -5.36
CA PHE A 71 13.90 -7.05 -6.04
C PHE A 71 14.19 -7.72 -7.40
N ASN A 72 13.55 -8.85 -7.72
CA ASN A 72 13.77 -9.56 -8.98
C ASN A 72 13.01 -8.87 -10.13
N GLY A 73 13.72 -8.47 -11.19
CA GLY A 73 13.14 -7.75 -12.34
C GLY A 73 13.68 -6.34 -12.57
N LYS A 74 14.73 -5.95 -11.82
CA LYS A 74 15.61 -4.82 -12.13
C LYS A 74 17.05 -5.31 -12.28
#